data_AF-A0A9W8CRD6-F1
#
_entry.id   AF-A0A9W8CRD6-F1
#
_cell.length_a   1.000
_cell.length_b   1.000
_cell.length_c   1.000
_cell.angle_alpha   90.00
_cell.angle_beta   90.00
_cell.angle_gamma   90.00
#
_symmetry.space_group_name_H-M   'P 1'
#
loop_
_entity.id
_entity.type
_entity.pdbx_description
1 polymer ?
#
loop_
_entity_poly.entity_id
_entity_poly.type
_entity_poly.pdbx_seq_one_letter_code
_entity_poly.pdbx_strand_id
1 'polypeptide(L)'
;FSGYTQMLSNAIDRIEATIPRLSQLAIGGTAVGTGLNTYTGFDTRMAEEISTISGYKFTSAPNKFEALAAHDALVEASGALNTVAVSMFKIASDIRLLGSGPRCGLGELQLPENEPGSSIMPGKVNPTQCESMTMLCAQVMGNHTAVTFGGANGHFELNVFKPMMIYNVLHSVRLLSDGCNSFRLNCVDGIRANKERINKLLHESLMLVTALNPYIGYDNAAAAAKKAHKEGTTLKQAAIALGSLNEEQFDQWVRPENMLGPKDYKN
;
A
#
# COMPACT_ATOMS: atom_id res chain seq x y z
N PHE A 1 -11.70 -0.99 0.86
CA PHE A 1 -11.06 -0.16 1.90
C PHE A 1 -10.43 -0.98 3.03
N SER A 2 -11.11 -1.98 3.63
CA SER A 2 -10.48 -2.84 4.66
C SER A 2 -9.18 -3.51 4.19
N GLY A 3 -9.09 -3.93 2.93
CA GLY A 3 -7.82 -4.41 2.35
C GLY A 3 -6.69 -3.37 2.38
N TYR A 4 -6.99 -2.08 2.16
CA TYR A 4 -6.02 -1.00 2.28
C TYR A 4 -5.59 -0.80 3.74
N THR A 5 -6.54 -0.88 4.68
CA THR A 5 -6.25 -0.85 6.12
C THR A 5 -5.28 -1.97 6.51
N GLN A 6 -5.52 -3.20 6.06
CA GLN A 6 -4.62 -4.31 6.37
C GLN A 6 -3.22 -4.13 5.76
N MET A 7 -3.12 -3.57 4.56
CA MET A 7 -1.82 -3.21 3.97
C MET A 7 -1.05 -2.22 4.85
N LEU A 8 -1.74 -1.24 5.44
CA LEU A 8 -1.15 -0.25 6.35
C LEU A 8 -0.79 -0.84 7.71
N SER A 9 -1.63 -1.69 8.30
CA SER A 9 -1.30 -2.41 9.54
C SER A 9 -0.02 -3.23 9.36
N ASN A 10 0.06 -4.01 8.28
CA ASN A 10 1.26 -4.78 7.97
C ASN A 10 2.48 -3.89 7.67
N ALA A 11 2.27 -2.69 7.15
CA ALA A 11 3.34 -1.72 6.89
C ALA A 11 3.95 -1.19 8.19
N ILE A 12 3.10 -0.86 9.18
CA ILE A 12 3.54 -0.44 10.51
C ILE A 12 4.35 -1.56 11.17
N ASP A 13 3.79 -2.78 11.21
CA ASP A 13 4.46 -3.93 11.82
C ASP A 13 5.84 -4.19 11.20
N ARG A 14 5.98 -4.04 9.87
CA ARG A 14 7.26 -4.19 9.16
C ARG A 14 8.28 -3.13 9.59
N ILE A 15 7.87 -1.88 9.70
CA ILE A 15 8.77 -0.80 10.13
C ILE A 15 9.19 -1.02 11.57
N GLU A 16 8.23 -1.27 12.47
CA GLU A 16 8.49 -1.50 13.90
C GLU A 16 9.43 -2.70 14.11
N ALA A 17 9.27 -3.76 13.34
CA ALA A 17 10.13 -4.93 13.41
C ALA A 17 11.61 -4.62 13.12
N THR A 18 11.94 -3.55 12.38
CA THR A 18 13.32 -3.13 12.08
C THR A 18 13.97 -2.30 13.19
N ILE A 19 13.18 -1.64 14.04
CA ILE A 19 13.67 -0.73 15.08
C ILE A 19 14.66 -1.39 16.03
N PRO A 20 14.45 -2.62 16.55
CA PRO A 20 15.42 -3.25 17.44
C PRO A 20 16.82 -3.43 16.84
N ARG A 21 16.92 -3.60 15.51
CA ARG A 21 18.21 -3.75 14.82
C ARG A 21 18.85 -2.41 14.53
N LEU A 22 18.07 -1.40 14.15
CA LEU A 22 18.54 -0.01 14.04
C LEU A 22 19.02 0.58 15.38
N SER A 23 18.46 0.11 16.49
CA SER A 23 18.83 0.51 17.85
C SER A 23 20.19 -0.03 18.32
N GLN A 24 20.87 -0.85 17.52
CA GLN A 24 22.19 -1.38 17.85
C GLN A 24 23.29 -0.40 17.43
N LEU A 25 24.03 0.13 18.40
CA LEU A 25 25.00 1.19 18.18
C LEU A 25 26.41 0.64 17.96
N ALA A 26 27.10 1.18 16.95
CA ALA A 26 28.52 0.94 16.69
C ALA A 26 29.47 1.64 17.71
N ILE A 27 28.91 2.44 18.63
CA ILE A 27 29.67 3.21 19.63
C ILE A 27 30.58 2.31 20.45
N GLY A 28 31.83 2.73 20.66
CA GLY A 28 32.88 1.92 21.30
C GLY A 28 33.63 0.97 20.37
N GLY A 29 33.24 0.82 19.09
CA GLY A 29 34.04 0.09 18.10
C GLY A 29 35.34 0.81 17.68
N THR A 30 35.39 2.12 17.92
CA THR A 30 36.50 3.04 17.57
C THR A 30 36.93 2.93 16.10
N ALA A 31 38.19 2.67 15.80
CA ALA A 31 38.71 2.78 14.42
C ALA A 31 38.23 1.65 13.50
N VAL A 32 38.29 0.40 13.97
CA VAL A 32 38.09 -0.79 13.14
C VAL A 32 37.25 -1.89 13.83
N GLY A 33 36.67 -1.59 14.99
CA GLY A 33 35.83 -2.52 15.75
C GLY A 33 36.50 -3.15 16.97
N THR A 34 37.80 -2.93 17.18
CA THR A 34 38.56 -3.50 18.30
C THR A 34 38.33 -2.81 19.63
N GLY A 35 37.79 -1.59 19.63
CA GLY A 35 37.69 -0.77 20.84
C GLY A 35 39.04 -0.20 21.30
N LEU A 36 40.06 -0.13 20.44
CA LEU A 36 41.32 0.53 20.77
C LEU A 36 41.06 1.96 21.25
N ASN A 37 41.75 2.37 22.33
CA ASN A 37 41.61 3.68 22.98
C ASN A 37 40.21 3.96 23.57
N THR A 38 39.48 2.91 23.95
CA THR A 38 38.29 3.02 24.82
C THR A 38 38.47 2.23 26.12
N TYR A 39 37.50 2.34 27.03
CA TYR A 39 37.49 1.60 28.30
C TYR A 39 36.42 0.50 28.25
N THR A 40 36.66 -0.61 28.96
CA THR A 40 35.66 -1.67 29.13
C THR A 40 34.34 -1.11 29.66
N GLY A 41 33.23 -1.43 28.99
CA GLY A 41 31.89 -0.96 29.33
C GLY A 41 31.59 0.49 28.92
N PHE A 42 32.45 1.13 28.10
CA PHE A 42 32.13 2.44 27.52
C PHE A 42 30.93 2.36 26.58
N ASP A 43 30.89 1.35 25.72
CA ASP A 43 29.85 1.11 24.72
C ASP A 43 28.46 0.91 25.34
N THR A 44 28.35 0.04 26.35
CA THR A 44 27.09 -0.23 27.06
C THR A 44 26.58 1.00 27.81
N ARG A 45 27.45 1.67 28.57
CA ARG A 45 27.09 2.90 29.29
C ARG A 45 26.68 4.03 28.36
N MET A 46 27.37 4.18 27.22
CA MET A 46 26.97 5.18 26.22
C MET A 46 25.62 4.84 25.60
N ALA A 47 25.33 3.57 25.30
CA ALA A 47 24.03 3.17 24.79
C ALA A 47 22.91 3.42 25.81
N GLU A 48 23.15 3.17 27.10
CA GLU A 48 22.22 3.50 28.20
C GLU A 48 21.98 5.00 28.35
N GLU A 49 23.04 5.80 28.29
CA GLU A 49 22.96 7.27 28.37
C GLU A 49 22.18 7.84 27.18
N ILE A 50 22.50 7.40 25.96
CA ILE A 50 21.75 7.78 24.74
C ILE A 50 20.28 7.36 24.86
N SER A 51 20.01 6.19 25.44
CA SER A 51 18.64 5.74 25.66
C SER A 51 17.89 6.65 26.62
N THR A 52 18.56 7.07 27.69
CA THR A 52 18.00 7.99 28.70
C THR A 52 17.71 9.36 28.11
N ILE A 53 18.63 9.93 27.34
CA ILE A 53 18.49 11.27 26.74
C ILE A 53 17.40 11.28 25.66
N SER A 54 17.35 10.24 24.82
CA SER A 54 16.46 10.21 23.66
C SER A 54 15.05 9.68 23.96
N GLY A 55 14.88 8.93 25.05
CA GLY A 55 13.65 8.19 25.36
C GLY A 55 13.44 6.92 24.52
N TYR A 56 14.38 6.56 23.65
CA TYR A 56 14.33 5.34 22.85
C TYR A 56 15.33 4.30 23.36
N LYS A 57 14.99 3.02 23.27
CA LYS A 57 15.91 1.95 23.69
C LYS A 57 17.02 1.75 22.66
N PHE A 58 18.26 1.97 23.07
CA PHE A 58 19.48 1.64 22.34
C PHE A 58 20.30 0.58 23.08
N THR A 59 21.07 -0.20 22.33
CA THR A 59 21.97 -1.21 22.87
C THR A 59 23.31 -1.17 22.16
N SER A 60 24.38 -1.60 22.82
CA SER A 60 25.67 -1.82 22.15
C SER A 60 25.53 -2.94 21.10
N ALA A 61 25.98 -2.71 19.86
CA ALA A 61 25.95 -3.75 18.82
C ALA A 61 26.76 -4.99 19.25
N PRO A 62 26.25 -6.22 19.05
CA PRO A 62 26.91 -7.44 19.49
C PRO A 62 28.23 -7.70 18.78
N ASN A 63 28.40 -7.16 17.57
CA ASN A 63 29.65 -7.22 16.82
C ASN A 63 29.98 -5.83 16.23
N LYS A 64 31.13 -5.26 16.63
CA LYS A 64 31.55 -3.92 16.21
C LYS A 64 32.20 -3.89 14.83
N PHE A 65 32.73 -5.02 14.35
CA PHE A 65 33.27 -5.13 13.01
C PHE A 65 32.13 -5.03 12.00
N GLU A 66 31.06 -5.79 12.21
CA GLU A 66 29.84 -5.72 11.37
C GLU A 66 29.25 -4.30 11.38
N ALA A 67 29.03 -3.71 12.56
CA ALA A 67 28.41 -2.39 12.68
C ALA A 67 29.22 -1.23 12.05
N LEU A 68 30.52 -1.44 11.76
CA LEU A 68 31.38 -0.46 11.06
C LEU A 68 31.53 -0.79 9.57
N ALA A 69 31.72 -2.07 9.25
CA ALA A 69 31.99 -2.58 7.91
C ALA A 69 30.73 -2.70 7.03
N ALA A 70 29.56 -2.88 7.64
CA ALA A 70 28.27 -3.05 6.98
C ALA A 70 27.22 -2.09 7.55
N HIS A 71 26.03 -2.09 6.93
CA HIS A 71 24.87 -1.29 7.32
C HIS A 71 23.57 -2.05 7.04
N ASP A 72 23.56 -3.35 7.32
CA ASP A 72 22.48 -4.26 6.92
C ASP A 72 21.15 -3.90 7.57
N ALA A 73 21.16 -3.48 8.84
CA ALA A 73 19.96 -2.97 9.52
C ALA A 73 19.36 -1.74 8.80
N LEU A 74 20.20 -0.89 8.20
CA LEU A 74 19.75 0.28 7.45
C LEU A 74 19.20 -0.10 6.06
N VAL A 75 19.81 -1.09 5.40
CA VAL A 75 19.30 -1.68 4.15
C VAL A 75 17.95 -2.35 4.37
N GLU A 76 17.81 -3.12 5.45
CA GLU A 76 16.56 -3.76 5.85
C GLU A 76 15.46 -2.73 6.13
N ALA A 77 15.75 -1.70 6.92
CA ALA A 77 14.82 -0.60 7.18
C ALA A 77 14.39 0.10 5.88
N SER A 78 15.33 0.33 4.96
CA SER A 78 15.02 0.84 3.62
C SER A 78 14.12 -0.11 2.82
N GLY A 79 14.30 -1.42 2.93
CA GLY A 79 13.44 -2.43 2.31
C GLY A 79 12.01 -2.44 2.88
N ALA A 80 11.86 -2.23 4.19
CA ALA A 80 10.55 -2.04 4.82
C ALA A 80 9.85 -0.79 4.26
N LEU A 81 10.55 0.35 4.18
CA LEU A 81 10.03 1.59 3.59
C LEU A 81 9.66 1.41 2.11
N ASN A 82 10.46 0.67 1.34
CA ASN A 82 10.15 0.33 -0.05
C ASN A 82 8.83 -0.47 -0.15
N THR A 83 8.61 -1.44 0.74
CA THR A 83 7.36 -2.20 0.79
C THR A 83 6.16 -1.30 1.11
N VAL A 84 6.34 -0.31 1.99
CA VAL A 84 5.31 0.70 2.28
C VAL A 84 5.01 1.53 1.03
N ALA A 85 6.04 2.00 0.31
CA ALA A 85 5.88 2.75 -0.93
C ALA A 85 5.12 1.95 -2.01
N VAL A 86 5.40 0.64 -2.17
CA VAL A 86 4.65 -0.24 -3.07
C VAL A 86 3.17 -0.29 -2.69
N SER A 87 2.88 -0.43 -1.40
CA SER A 87 1.50 -0.49 -0.88
C SER A 87 0.76 0.82 -1.10
N MET A 88 1.41 1.96 -0.78
CA MET A 88 0.84 3.29 -0.95
C MET A 88 0.62 3.66 -2.41
N PHE A 89 1.54 3.28 -3.31
CA PHE A 89 1.38 3.47 -4.75
C PHE A 89 0.12 2.79 -5.28
N LYS A 90 -0.14 1.54 -4.84
CA LYS A 90 -1.33 0.78 -5.21
C LYS A 90 -2.59 1.47 -4.68
N ILE A 91 -2.62 1.84 -3.40
CA ILE A 91 -3.77 2.51 -2.78
C ILE A 91 -4.11 3.81 -3.52
N ALA A 92 -3.12 4.68 -3.77
CA ALA A 92 -3.33 5.91 -4.51
C ALA A 92 -3.77 5.66 -5.97
N SER A 93 -3.24 4.62 -6.61
CA SER A 93 -3.61 4.23 -7.97
C SER A 93 -5.05 3.75 -8.08
N ASP A 94 -5.52 2.95 -7.11
CA ASP A 94 -6.91 2.51 -7.06
C ASP A 94 -7.85 3.70 -6.82
N ILE A 95 -7.52 4.58 -5.87
CA ILE A 95 -8.35 5.75 -5.53
C ILE A 95 -8.49 6.69 -6.73
N ARG A 96 -7.40 7.02 -7.45
CA ARG A 96 -7.50 7.85 -8.66
C ARG A 96 -8.30 7.19 -9.78
N LEU A 97 -8.20 5.86 -9.93
CA LEU A 97 -8.90 5.14 -10.99
C LEU A 97 -10.40 5.07 -10.70
N LEU A 98 -10.78 4.76 -9.46
CA LEU A 98 -12.18 4.80 -9.01
C LEU A 98 -12.76 6.21 -9.05
N GLY A 99 -11.93 7.23 -8.84
CA GLY A 99 -12.29 8.65 -8.98
C GLY A 99 -12.26 9.20 -10.41
N SER A 100 -11.90 8.40 -11.42
CA SER A 100 -11.82 8.87 -12.81
C SER A 100 -13.20 9.26 -13.37
N GLY A 101 -13.30 10.39 -14.08
CA GLY A 101 -14.59 10.87 -14.60
C GLY A 101 -14.58 12.37 -14.93
N PRO A 102 -15.71 13.09 -14.77
CA PRO A 102 -16.96 12.64 -14.13
C PRO A 102 -17.90 11.85 -15.04
N ARG A 103 -17.73 11.90 -16.37
CA ARG A 103 -18.64 11.26 -17.34
C ARG A 103 -18.02 10.12 -18.15
N CYS A 104 -16.70 10.11 -18.30
CA CYS A 104 -15.99 9.20 -19.20
C CYS A 104 -15.00 8.27 -18.47
N GLY A 105 -15.27 7.98 -17.19
CA GLY A 105 -14.45 7.11 -16.35
C GLY A 105 -15.29 6.16 -15.49
N LEU A 106 -14.70 5.61 -14.43
CA LEU A 106 -15.42 4.76 -13.48
C LEU A 106 -16.41 5.57 -12.65
N GLY A 107 -15.93 6.64 -12.00
CA GLY A 107 -16.75 7.59 -11.24
C GLY A 107 -17.44 6.99 -10.01
N GLU A 108 -16.88 5.92 -9.45
CA GLU A 108 -17.40 5.26 -8.24
C GLU A 108 -17.08 6.06 -6.97
N LEU A 109 -15.95 6.76 -6.96
CA LEU A 109 -15.56 7.67 -5.88
C LEU A 109 -15.63 9.12 -6.33
N GLN A 110 -16.08 9.98 -5.41
CA GLN A 110 -15.97 11.43 -5.48
C GLN A 110 -14.83 11.83 -4.55
N LEU A 111 -13.79 12.44 -5.12
CA LEU A 111 -12.63 12.91 -4.38
C LEU A 111 -12.79 14.40 -4.03
N PRO A 112 -12.18 14.87 -2.93
CA PRO A 112 -12.17 16.29 -2.58
C PRO A 112 -11.55 17.15 -3.69
N GLU A 113 -12.15 18.32 -3.91
CA GLU A 113 -11.58 19.38 -4.74
C GLU A 113 -10.84 20.37 -3.84
N ASN A 114 -9.49 20.34 -3.90
CA ASN A 114 -8.66 21.25 -3.12
C ASN A 114 -8.19 22.45 -3.97
N GLU A 115 -8.03 22.25 -5.28
CA GLU A 115 -7.55 23.27 -6.21
C GLU A 115 -8.26 23.16 -7.59
N PRO A 116 -8.34 24.26 -8.37
CA PRO A 116 -8.74 24.20 -9.77
C PRO A 116 -7.79 23.31 -10.58
N GLY A 117 -8.32 22.29 -11.26
CA GLY A 117 -7.51 21.25 -11.92
C GLY A 117 -7.05 21.57 -13.35
N SER A 118 -7.47 22.69 -13.93
CA SER A 118 -7.04 23.08 -15.28
C SER A 118 -7.17 24.58 -15.51
N SER A 119 -6.15 25.17 -16.11
CA SER A 119 -6.17 26.58 -16.53
C SER A 119 -7.15 26.87 -17.67
N ILE A 120 -7.52 25.87 -18.47
CA ILE A 120 -8.33 26.03 -19.69
C ILE A 120 -9.68 25.31 -19.64
N MET A 121 -9.87 24.37 -18.70
CA MET A 121 -11.12 23.60 -18.56
C MET A 121 -11.80 23.97 -17.23
N PRO A 122 -12.70 24.99 -17.22
CA PRO A 122 -13.44 25.38 -16.03
C PRO A 122 -14.20 24.18 -15.42
N GLY A 123 -14.09 24.03 -14.10
CA GLY A 123 -14.74 22.95 -13.34
C GLY A 123 -14.07 21.58 -13.43
N LYS A 124 -12.91 21.44 -14.09
CA LYS A 124 -12.11 20.20 -14.04
C LYS A 124 -11.35 20.12 -12.72
N VAL A 125 -11.48 18.98 -12.05
CA VAL A 125 -10.78 18.65 -10.80
C VAL A 125 -9.92 17.41 -11.04
N ASN A 126 -8.65 17.45 -10.63
CA ASN A 126 -7.72 16.32 -10.78
C ASN A 126 -7.44 15.66 -9.43
N PRO A 127 -7.09 14.36 -9.40
CA PRO A 127 -6.69 13.66 -8.18
C PRO A 127 -5.25 14.00 -7.75
N THR A 128 -4.94 15.28 -7.53
CA THR A 128 -3.59 15.84 -7.28
C THR A 128 -2.85 15.15 -6.12
N GLN A 129 -3.59 14.80 -5.06
CA GLN A 129 -3.03 14.08 -3.92
C GLN A 129 -2.63 12.64 -4.26
N CYS A 130 -3.36 11.96 -5.15
CA CYS A 130 -2.96 10.64 -5.65
C CYS A 130 -1.71 10.75 -6.54
N GLU A 131 -1.63 11.79 -7.38
CA GLU A 131 -0.46 12.07 -8.23
C GLU A 131 0.79 12.27 -7.38
N SER A 132 0.72 13.17 -6.38
CA SER A 132 1.80 13.42 -5.41
C SER A 132 2.24 12.13 -4.70
N MET A 133 1.28 11.34 -4.17
CA MET A 133 1.56 10.08 -3.50
C MET A 133 2.28 9.08 -4.44
N THR A 134 1.84 8.95 -5.70
CA THR A 134 2.50 8.04 -6.64
C THR A 134 3.92 8.47 -7.01
N MET A 135 4.18 9.77 -7.15
CA MET A 135 5.52 10.29 -7.45
C MET A 135 6.48 10.09 -6.27
N LEU A 136 6.07 10.43 -5.05
CA LEU A 136 6.93 10.23 -3.88
C LEU A 136 7.19 8.75 -3.61
N CYS A 137 6.24 7.85 -3.90
CA CYS A 137 6.46 6.41 -3.79
C CYS A 137 7.53 5.93 -4.79
N ALA A 138 7.48 6.41 -6.03
CA ALA A 138 8.51 6.10 -7.03
C ALA A 138 9.89 6.59 -6.57
N GLN A 139 9.97 7.79 -5.98
CA GLN A 139 11.21 8.32 -5.41
C GLN A 139 11.75 7.44 -4.27
N VAL A 140 10.89 6.95 -3.37
CA VAL A 140 11.28 6.04 -2.28
C VAL A 140 11.84 4.71 -2.82
N MET A 141 11.25 4.15 -3.88
CA MET A 141 11.77 2.94 -4.53
C MET A 141 13.15 3.18 -5.16
N GLY A 142 13.37 4.36 -5.77
CA GLY A 142 14.68 4.78 -6.27
C GLY A 142 15.72 4.94 -5.14
N ASN A 143 15.34 5.59 -4.05
CA ASN A 143 16.18 5.74 -2.86
C ASN A 143 16.59 4.37 -2.29
N HIS A 144 15.67 3.40 -2.26
CA HIS A 144 15.97 2.04 -1.80
C HIS A 144 17.03 1.34 -2.66
N THR A 145 16.97 1.53 -3.98
CA THR A 145 18.01 1.02 -4.90
C THR A 145 19.37 1.63 -4.56
N ALA A 146 19.43 2.94 -4.31
CA ALA A 146 20.65 3.61 -3.91
C ALA A 146 21.20 3.10 -2.57
N VAL A 147 20.34 2.91 -1.56
CA VAL A 147 20.72 2.34 -0.26
C VAL A 147 21.25 0.91 -0.40
N THR A 148 20.60 0.08 -1.21
CA THR A 148 21.03 -1.28 -1.49
C THR A 148 22.43 -1.31 -2.10
N PHE A 149 22.68 -0.45 -3.10
CA PHE A 149 24.00 -0.30 -3.69
C PHE A 149 25.04 0.18 -2.66
N GLY A 150 24.70 1.19 -1.85
CA GLY A 150 25.59 1.67 -0.79
C GLY A 150 25.94 0.60 0.24
N GLY A 151 24.97 -0.20 0.66
CA GLY A 151 25.17 -1.32 1.60
C GLY A 151 26.14 -2.37 1.07
N ALA A 152 26.02 -2.72 -0.22
CA ALA A 152 26.88 -3.72 -0.87
C ALA A 152 28.33 -3.26 -1.11
N ASN A 153 28.65 -1.97 -0.98
CA ASN A 153 29.97 -1.40 -1.30
C ASN A 153 30.87 -1.16 -0.08
N GLY A 154 30.68 -1.94 1.00
CA GLY A 154 31.64 -2.00 2.11
C GLY A 154 32.96 -2.64 1.67
N HIS A 155 34.09 -2.09 2.11
CA HIS A 155 35.41 -2.66 1.85
C HIS A 155 36.13 -2.86 3.19
N PHE A 156 36.42 -4.12 3.52
CA PHE A 156 37.09 -4.50 4.76
C PHE A 156 36.41 -3.90 6.01
N GLU A 157 37.12 -3.15 6.85
CA GLU A 157 36.63 -2.72 8.16
C GLU A 157 35.65 -1.53 8.13
N LEU A 158 35.41 -0.90 6.96
CA LEU A 158 34.56 0.30 6.90
C LEU A 158 33.78 0.45 5.59
N ASN A 159 32.45 0.54 5.71
CA ASN A 159 31.64 1.06 4.61
C ASN A 159 31.68 2.59 4.59
N VAL A 160 32.16 3.18 3.49
CA VAL A 160 32.33 4.63 3.30
C VAL A 160 31.15 5.31 2.59
N PHE A 161 30.09 4.57 2.24
CA PHE A 161 28.87 5.09 1.62
C PHE A 161 27.85 5.64 2.63
N LYS A 162 28.23 5.72 3.92
CA LYS A 162 27.33 6.09 5.03
C LYS A 162 26.51 7.36 4.77
N PRO A 163 27.08 8.49 4.30
CA PRO A 163 26.32 9.73 4.08
C PRO A 163 25.21 9.57 3.04
N MET A 164 25.50 8.85 1.95
CA MET A 164 24.53 8.61 0.88
C MET A 164 23.40 7.69 1.36
N MET A 165 23.73 6.62 2.10
CA MET A 165 22.72 5.68 2.62
C MET A 165 21.77 6.38 3.59
N ILE A 166 22.29 7.09 4.59
CA ILE A 166 21.45 7.73 5.61
C ILE A 166 20.61 8.87 5.02
N TYR A 167 21.16 9.63 4.06
CA TYR A 167 20.38 10.64 3.33
C TYR A 167 19.15 10.03 2.65
N ASN A 168 19.34 8.94 1.89
CA ASN A 168 18.26 8.29 1.16
C ASN A 168 17.21 7.65 2.09
N VAL A 169 17.62 7.09 3.22
CA VAL A 169 16.69 6.57 4.23
C VAL A 169 15.87 7.69 4.86
N LEU A 170 16.52 8.75 5.36
CA LEU A 170 15.83 9.87 6.00
C LEU A 170 14.92 10.63 5.02
N HIS A 171 15.36 10.80 3.78
CA HIS A 171 14.54 11.37 2.72
C HIS A 171 13.28 10.52 2.47
N SER A 172 13.42 9.19 2.43
CA SER A 172 12.29 8.28 2.26
C SER A 172 11.31 8.33 3.42
N VAL A 173 11.82 8.37 4.67
CA VAL A 173 10.99 8.54 5.87
C VAL A 173 10.19 9.83 5.80
N ARG A 174 10.83 10.95 5.44
CA ARG A 174 10.17 12.24 5.32
C ARG A 174 9.10 12.25 4.24
N LEU A 175 9.42 11.77 3.03
CA LEU A 175 8.48 11.70 1.91
C LEU A 175 7.23 10.87 2.27
N LEU A 176 7.42 9.69 2.87
CA LEU A 176 6.30 8.84 3.28
C LEU A 176 5.49 9.47 4.40
N SER A 177 6.14 10.06 5.41
CA SER A 177 5.45 10.67 6.56
C SER A 177 4.62 11.88 6.13
N ASP A 178 5.24 12.84 5.44
CA ASP A 178 4.58 14.05 4.96
C ASP A 178 3.51 13.71 3.92
N GLY A 179 3.84 12.79 3.01
CA GLY A 179 2.94 12.29 1.96
C GLY A 179 1.70 11.62 2.52
N CYS A 180 1.83 10.72 3.49
CA CYS A 180 0.69 10.04 4.11
C CYS A 180 -0.22 11.04 4.86
N ASN A 181 0.37 12.01 5.56
CA ASN A 181 -0.39 13.04 6.25
C ASN A 181 -1.19 13.92 5.27
N SER A 182 -0.55 14.39 4.19
CA SER A 182 -1.23 15.17 3.15
C SER A 182 -2.32 14.35 2.46
N PHE A 183 -2.03 13.10 2.10
CA PHE A 183 -2.98 12.23 1.42
C PHE A 183 -4.19 11.91 2.29
N ARG A 184 -4.00 11.67 3.59
CA ARG A 184 -5.09 11.49 4.54
C ARG A 184 -6.00 12.73 4.57
N LEU A 185 -5.41 13.88 4.91
CA LEU A 185 -6.13 15.12 5.16
C LEU A 185 -6.85 15.65 3.92
N ASN A 186 -6.14 15.68 2.78
CA ASN A 186 -6.58 16.35 1.57
C ASN A 186 -7.23 15.40 0.54
N CYS A 187 -7.31 14.10 0.83
CA CYS A 187 -7.97 13.14 -0.05
C CYS A 187 -8.84 12.16 0.72
N VAL A 188 -8.24 11.28 1.53
CA VAL A 188 -8.92 10.13 2.14
C VAL A 188 -10.09 10.56 3.03
N ASP A 189 -9.89 11.56 3.90
CA ASP A 189 -10.90 12.00 4.88
C ASP A 189 -12.16 12.55 4.21
N GLY A 190 -12.05 13.03 2.95
CA GLY A 190 -13.16 13.60 2.20
C GLY A 190 -13.73 12.71 1.09
N ILE A 191 -13.26 11.47 0.92
CA ILE A 191 -13.78 10.54 -0.09
C ILE A 191 -15.27 10.29 0.15
N ARG A 192 -16.08 10.38 -0.92
CA ARG A 192 -17.49 9.97 -0.92
C ARG A 192 -17.76 8.93 -1.99
N ALA A 193 -18.64 7.97 -1.68
CA ALA A 193 -19.10 7.00 -2.66
C ALA A 193 -20.20 7.60 -3.54
N ASN A 194 -20.05 7.51 -4.86
CA ASN A 194 -21.12 7.80 -5.80
C ASN A 194 -22.07 6.60 -5.88
N LYS A 195 -22.99 6.52 -4.92
CA LYS A 195 -23.90 5.37 -4.76
C LYS A 195 -24.73 5.10 -6.00
N GLU A 196 -25.16 6.14 -6.72
CA GLU A 196 -25.93 5.98 -7.96
C GLU A 196 -25.11 5.30 -9.05
N ARG A 197 -23.86 5.76 -9.26
CA ARG A 197 -22.96 5.16 -10.25
C ARG A 197 -22.58 3.73 -9.88
N ILE A 198 -22.24 3.47 -8.62
CA ILE A 198 -21.93 2.12 -8.12
C ILE A 198 -23.13 1.20 -8.32
N ASN A 199 -24.34 1.64 -7.96
CA ASN A 199 -25.55 0.84 -8.13
C ASN A 199 -25.85 0.54 -9.60
N LYS A 200 -25.64 1.51 -10.48
CA LYS A 200 -25.77 1.30 -11.93
C LYS A 200 -24.80 0.24 -12.44
N LEU A 201 -23.50 0.38 -12.13
CA LEU A 201 -22.47 -0.57 -12.56
C LEU A 201 -22.70 -1.98 -12.03
N LEU A 202 -23.18 -2.10 -10.78
CA LEU A 202 -23.55 -3.37 -10.17
C LEU A 202 -24.60 -4.12 -11.01
N HIS A 203 -25.66 -3.43 -11.44
CA HIS A 203 -26.76 -4.04 -12.20
C HIS A 203 -26.45 -4.21 -13.69
N GLU A 204 -25.46 -3.49 -14.23
CA GLU A 204 -24.93 -3.70 -15.58
C GLU A 204 -23.92 -4.87 -15.64
N SER A 205 -23.38 -5.30 -14.50
CA SER A 205 -22.37 -6.35 -14.44
C SER A 205 -22.94 -7.73 -14.79
N LEU A 206 -22.26 -8.41 -15.72
CA LEU A 206 -22.56 -9.79 -16.05
C LEU A 206 -22.00 -10.78 -15.03
N MET A 207 -21.16 -10.35 -14.09
CA MET A 207 -20.51 -11.26 -13.12
C MET A 207 -21.43 -11.68 -11.97
N LEU A 208 -22.58 -11.02 -11.81
CA LEU A 208 -23.66 -11.49 -10.93
C LEU A 208 -24.14 -12.91 -11.30
N VAL A 209 -23.85 -13.36 -12.52
CA VAL A 209 -24.10 -14.71 -13.03
C VAL A 209 -23.53 -15.81 -12.14
N THR A 210 -22.47 -15.52 -11.37
CA THR A 210 -21.85 -16.48 -10.46
C THR A 210 -22.84 -16.98 -9.38
N ALA A 211 -23.82 -16.15 -9.00
CA ALA A 211 -24.90 -16.56 -8.08
C ALA A 211 -25.82 -17.65 -8.67
N LEU A 212 -25.84 -17.81 -9.99
CA LEU A 212 -26.68 -18.79 -10.67
C LEU A 212 -26.06 -20.19 -10.71
N ASN A 213 -24.74 -20.32 -10.54
CA ASN A 213 -24.04 -21.61 -10.64
C ASN A 213 -24.68 -22.73 -9.78
N PRO A 214 -25.08 -22.49 -8.51
CA PRO A 214 -25.71 -23.54 -7.68
C PRO A 214 -27.12 -23.97 -8.14
N TYR A 215 -27.79 -23.16 -8.96
CA TYR A 215 -29.19 -23.40 -9.36
C TYR A 215 -29.31 -23.97 -10.77
N ILE A 216 -28.50 -23.48 -11.70
CA ILE A 216 -28.59 -23.85 -13.12
C ILE A 216 -27.31 -24.55 -13.65
N GLY A 217 -26.27 -24.68 -12.82
CA GLY A 217 -24.98 -25.23 -13.21
C GLY A 217 -24.08 -24.23 -13.96
N TYR A 218 -22.79 -24.51 -13.99
CA TYR A 218 -21.77 -23.62 -14.58
C TYR A 218 -22.00 -23.37 -16.07
N ASP A 219 -22.30 -24.41 -16.86
CA ASP A 219 -22.42 -24.29 -18.31
C ASP A 219 -23.58 -23.38 -18.73
N ASN A 220 -24.73 -23.51 -18.07
CA ASN A 220 -25.89 -22.66 -18.33
C ASN A 220 -25.66 -21.21 -17.89
N ALA A 221 -24.99 -21.02 -16.75
CA ALA A 221 -24.60 -19.70 -16.26
C ALA A 221 -23.61 -19.02 -17.24
N ALA A 222 -22.59 -19.74 -17.70
CA ALA A 222 -21.63 -19.26 -18.70
C ALA A 222 -22.31 -18.95 -20.04
N ALA A 223 -23.28 -19.77 -20.48
CA ALA A 223 -24.06 -19.52 -21.69
C ALA A 223 -24.89 -18.22 -21.57
N ALA A 224 -25.53 -17.99 -20.43
CA ALA A 224 -26.29 -16.76 -20.16
C ALA A 224 -25.40 -15.51 -20.22
N ALA A 225 -24.23 -15.53 -19.57
CA ALA A 225 -23.29 -14.40 -19.62
C ALA A 225 -22.76 -14.14 -21.03
N LYS A 226 -22.40 -15.19 -21.79
CA LYS A 226 -21.94 -15.06 -23.19
C LYS A 226 -23.02 -14.49 -24.10
N LYS A 227 -24.26 -14.95 -23.94
CA LYS A 227 -25.41 -14.43 -24.70
C LYS A 227 -25.67 -12.97 -24.37
N ALA A 228 -25.74 -12.61 -23.09
CA ALA A 228 -25.92 -11.23 -22.63
C ALA A 228 -24.87 -10.29 -23.23
N HIS A 229 -23.60 -10.70 -23.19
CA HIS A 229 -22.50 -9.92 -23.77
C HIS A 229 -22.62 -9.76 -25.29
N LYS A 230 -22.91 -10.87 -26.00
CA LYS A 230 -23.02 -10.87 -27.47
C LYS A 230 -24.18 -10.02 -27.97
N GLU A 231 -25.31 -10.04 -27.25
CA GLU A 231 -26.55 -9.38 -27.66
C GLU A 231 -26.73 -7.99 -27.03
N GLY A 232 -25.86 -7.59 -26.09
CA GLY A 232 -26.00 -6.33 -25.35
C GLY A 232 -27.22 -6.29 -24.43
N THR A 233 -27.72 -7.45 -24.01
CA THR A 233 -28.89 -7.59 -23.13
C THR A 233 -28.46 -7.71 -21.67
N THR A 234 -29.41 -7.56 -20.74
CA THR A 234 -29.13 -7.81 -19.33
C THR A 234 -28.96 -9.30 -19.06
N LEU A 235 -28.27 -9.64 -17.98
CA LEU A 235 -28.12 -11.03 -17.56
C LEU A 235 -29.47 -11.73 -17.37
N LYS A 236 -30.45 -11.03 -16.78
CA LYS A 236 -31.83 -11.53 -16.59
C LYS A 236 -32.49 -11.88 -17.91
N GLN A 237 -32.43 -10.97 -18.89
CA GLN A 237 -33.00 -11.18 -20.23
C GLN A 237 -32.37 -12.38 -20.93
N ALA A 238 -31.05 -12.50 -20.90
CA ALA A 238 -30.33 -13.59 -21.55
C ALA A 238 -30.63 -14.95 -20.91
N ALA A 239 -30.69 -15.03 -19.58
CA ALA A 239 -30.97 -16.25 -18.84
C ALA A 239 -32.41 -16.76 -19.09
N ILE A 240 -33.39 -15.86 -19.11
CA ILE A 240 -34.79 -16.18 -19.44
C ILE A 240 -34.91 -16.62 -20.90
N ALA A 241 -34.25 -15.92 -21.83
CA ALA A 241 -34.28 -16.25 -23.26
C ALA A 241 -33.57 -17.58 -23.61
N LEU A 242 -32.76 -18.13 -22.71
CA LEU A 242 -32.17 -19.46 -22.83
C LEU A 242 -33.03 -20.56 -22.19
N GLY A 243 -34.11 -20.19 -21.49
CA GLY A 243 -34.94 -21.12 -20.73
C GLY A 243 -34.27 -21.67 -19.47
N SER A 244 -33.15 -21.07 -19.03
CA SER A 244 -32.40 -21.54 -17.86
C SER A 244 -33.12 -21.26 -16.54
N LEU A 245 -33.94 -20.22 -16.49
CA LEU A 245 -34.71 -19.78 -15.32
C LEU A 245 -35.83 -18.81 -15.74
N ASN A 246 -36.78 -18.55 -14.85
CA ASN A 246 -37.80 -17.52 -15.01
C ASN A 246 -37.45 -16.22 -14.25
N GLU A 247 -38.27 -15.17 -14.43
CA GLU A 247 -38.07 -13.86 -13.79
C GLU A 247 -38.03 -13.92 -12.26
N GLU A 248 -38.98 -14.62 -11.63
CA GLU A 248 -39.06 -14.75 -10.17
C GLU A 248 -37.84 -15.45 -9.59
N GLN A 249 -37.36 -16.51 -10.25
CA GLN A 249 -36.14 -17.23 -9.89
C GLN A 249 -34.91 -16.32 -9.97
N PHE A 250 -34.80 -15.51 -11.03
CA PHE A 250 -33.69 -14.56 -11.15
C PHE A 250 -33.68 -13.59 -9.97
N ASP A 251 -34.82 -12.96 -9.69
CA ASP A 251 -34.95 -11.96 -8.63
C ASP A 251 -34.78 -12.57 -7.24
N GLN A 252 -35.09 -13.86 -7.07
CA GLN A 252 -34.85 -14.57 -5.81
C GLN A 252 -33.37 -14.95 -5.63
N TRP A 253 -32.69 -15.40 -6.70
CA TRP A 253 -31.35 -15.99 -6.61
C TRP A 253 -30.23 -14.96 -6.73
N VAL A 254 -30.43 -13.92 -7.54
CA VAL A 254 -29.41 -12.87 -7.80
C VAL A 254 -29.69 -11.68 -6.90
N ARG A 255 -29.18 -11.75 -5.67
CA ARG A 255 -29.34 -10.72 -4.64
C ARG A 255 -27.97 -10.20 -4.21
N PRO A 256 -27.47 -9.08 -4.78
CA PRO A 256 -26.13 -8.56 -4.49
C PRO A 256 -25.81 -8.39 -3.01
N GLU A 257 -26.79 -8.02 -2.19
CA GLU A 257 -26.67 -7.90 -0.74
C GLU A 257 -26.35 -9.23 -0.04
N ASN A 258 -26.65 -10.37 -0.68
CA ASN A 258 -26.36 -11.72 -0.19
C ASN A 258 -25.10 -12.33 -0.84
N MET A 259 -24.39 -11.59 -1.70
CA MET A 259 -23.21 -12.05 -2.45
C MET A 259 -21.89 -11.53 -1.87
N LEU A 260 -21.89 -11.12 -0.59
CA LEU A 260 -20.78 -10.42 0.05
C LEU A 260 -19.88 -11.32 0.91
N GLY A 261 -20.21 -12.62 1.02
CA GLY A 261 -19.46 -13.55 1.86
C GLY A 261 -20.04 -14.97 1.82
N PRO A 262 -19.38 -15.92 2.51
CA PRO A 262 -19.90 -17.28 2.65
C PRO A 262 -21.21 -17.28 3.45
N LYS A 263 -22.05 -18.29 3.18
CA LYS A 263 -23.18 -18.60 4.07
C LYS A 263 -22.66 -19.36 5.28
N ASP A 264 -23.33 -19.21 6.41
CA ASP A 264 -23.08 -20.06 7.57
C ASP A 264 -23.20 -21.54 7.19
N TYR A 265 -22.32 -22.34 7.75
CA TYR A 265 -22.42 -23.79 7.61
C TYR A 265 -23.74 -24.23 8.24
N LYS A 266 -24.60 -24.88 7.46
CA LYS A 266 -25.86 -25.43 7.96
C LYS A 266 -25.52 -26.67 8.81
N ASN A 267 -25.76 -26.60 10.11
CA ASN A 267 -25.92 -27.80 10.94
C ASN A 267 -27.17 -28.58 10.52
#